data_AF-A0A437ANI2-F1
#
_entry.id   AF-A0A437ANI2-F1
#
_cell.length_a   1.000
_cell.length_b   1.000
_cell.length_c   1.000
_cell.angle_alpha   90.00
_cell.angle_beta   90.00
_cell.angle_gamma   90.00
#
_symmetry.space_group_name_H-M   'P 1'
#
loop_
_entity.id
_entity.type
_entity.pdbx_description
1 polymer ?
#
loop_
_entity_poly.entity_id
_entity_poly.type
_entity_poly.pdbx_seq_one_letter_code
_entity_poly.pdbx_strand_id
1 'polypeptide(L)'
;MINQKKLLLVYDTKDSLKLAKQITNLRKESKLIQQKIEDKEELLELVHKKSYKFYLSVQKKKKAFEIMVGRFYEDEEIDFIRFKVNEFKDVSQFDAISPECNLVYFLLFKNLNEREENLFLDLFGYKRRKISTEYLKYYLIISKENNIFTIKLNRICELSEEIGPRFILEMKDSFFCDDRLFEESFEVIKQGKVKNVKRNEFNDKVGRIYVEKENFKDIKFKRNKVYKEFNKES
;
A
#
# COMPACT_ATOMS: atom_id res chain seq x y z
N MET A 1 -11.84 1.94 8.03
CA MET A 1 -11.15 2.50 6.86
C MET A 1 -9.70 2.09 6.98
N ILE A 2 -9.09 1.48 5.96
CA ILE A 2 -7.65 1.24 5.99
C ILE A 2 -7.03 2.58 5.62
N ASN A 3 -6.51 3.31 6.61
CA ASN A 3 -5.89 4.62 6.42
C ASN A 3 -4.64 4.44 5.55
N GLN A 4 -4.52 5.26 4.51
CA GLN A 4 -3.26 5.38 3.78
C GLN A 4 -2.21 5.98 4.72
N LYS A 5 -0.96 5.52 4.65
CA LYS A 5 0.12 6.10 5.46
C LYS A 5 0.27 7.58 5.08
N LYS A 6 0.18 8.49 6.04
CA LYS A 6 0.36 9.93 5.78
C LYS A 6 1.74 10.18 5.20
N LEU A 7 1.82 10.95 4.11
CA LEU A 7 3.10 11.35 3.49
C LEU A 7 3.53 12.70 4.03
N LEU A 8 4.79 12.83 4.46
CA LEU A 8 5.42 14.12 4.66
C LEU A 8 6.15 14.53 3.37
N LEU A 9 5.73 15.64 2.75
CA LEU A 9 6.37 16.20 1.57
C LEU A 9 7.14 17.47 1.93
N VAL A 10 8.47 17.45 1.79
CA VAL A 10 9.34 18.60 2.08
C VAL A 10 9.84 19.24 0.78
N TYR A 11 9.83 20.57 0.70
CA TYR A 11 10.34 21.31 -0.45
C TYR A 11 11.08 22.59 -0.03
N ASP A 12 11.99 23.10 -0.87
CA ASP A 12 12.77 24.31 -0.58
C ASP A 12 12.23 25.58 -1.24
N THR A 13 12.00 25.53 -2.55
CA THR A 13 11.74 26.69 -3.41
C THR A 13 10.36 26.63 -4.04
N LYS A 14 9.91 27.75 -4.62
CA LYS A 14 8.64 27.82 -5.37
C LYS A 14 8.62 26.88 -6.59
N ASP A 15 9.76 26.64 -7.22
CA ASP A 15 9.85 25.71 -8.34
C ASP A 15 9.69 24.26 -7.86
N SER A 16 10.35 23.90 -6.75
CA SER A 16 10.20 22.59 -6.11
C SER A 16 8.76 22.38 -5.61
N LEU A 17 8.09 23.44 -5.17
CA LEU A 17 6.67 23.40 -4.81
C LEU A 17 5.79 23.01 -6.02
N LYS A 18 6.15 23.44 -7.24
CA LYS A 18 5.39 23.07 -8.45
C LYS A 18 5.43 21.55 -8.68
N LEU A 19 6.62 20.96 -8.59
CA LEU A 19 6.84 19.51 -8.68
C LEU A 19 6.12 18.76 -7.55
N ALA A 20 6.31 19.24 -6.31
CA ALA A 20 5.67 18.69 -5.12
C ALA A 20 4.14 18.66 -5.25
N LYS A 21 3.54 19.74 -5.77
CA LYS A 21 2.09 19.83 -5.98
C LYS A 21 1.57 18.75 -6.94
N GLN A 22 2.30 18.46 -8.01
CA GLN A 22 1.90 17.40 -8.93
C GLN A 22 1.94 16.02 -8.26
N ILE A 23 2.92 15.77 -7.40
CA ILE A 23 2.97 14.53 -6.61
C ILE A 23 1.80 14.48 -5.60
N THR A 24 1.45 15.59 -4.95
CA THR A 24 0.29 15.63 -4.04
C THR A 24 -1.05 15.49 -4.76
N ASN A 25 -1.14 15.87 -6.04
CA ASN A 25 -2.34 15.63 -6.84
C ASN A 25 -2.50 14.13 -7.13
N LEU A 26 -1.40 13.41 -7.36
CA LEU A 26 -1.39 11.96 -7.52
C LEU A 26 -1.63 11.22 -6.18
N ARG A 27 -1.10 11.74 -5.07
CA ARG A 27 -1.19 11.15 -3.72
C ARG A 27 -1.93 12.03 -2.72
N LYS A 28 -3.12 11.59 -2.30
CA LYS A 28 -3.92 12.19 -1.21
C LYS A 28 -3.24 11.97 0.15
N GLU A 29 -3.66 12.74 1.15
CA GLU A 29 -3.12 12.67 2.53
C GLU A 29 -1.61 12.98 2.64
N SER A 30 -1.17 13.98 1.87
CA SER A 30 0.18 14.53 1.90
C SER A 30 0.21 15.83 2.70
N LYS A 31 1.16 15.95 3.63
CA LYS A 31 1.43 17.22 4.34
C LYS A 31 2.66 17.88 3.73
N LEU A 32 2.48 19.11 3.25
CA LEU A 32 3.54 19.92 2.67
C LEU A 32 4.25 20.76 3.74
N ILE A 33 5.59 20.76 3.75
CA ILE A 33 6.42 21.61 4.59
C ILE A 33 7.49 22.28 3.72
N GLN A 34 7.64 23.59 3.85
CA GLN A 34 8.75 24.31 3.23
C GLN A 34 9.94 24.30 4.17
N GLN A 35 11.01 23.58 3.81
CA GLN A 35 12.27 23.55 4.52
C GLN A 35 13.38 23.16 3.55
N LYS A 36 14.46 23.94 3.53
CA LYS A 36 15.67 23.59 2.81
C LYS A 36 16.40 22.51 3.61
N ILE A 37 16.77 21.44 2.93
CA ILE A 37 17.46 20.30 3.51
C ILE A 37 18.77 20.12 2.75
N GLU A 38 19.89 20.16 3.47
CA GLU A 38 21.20 19.99 2.86
C GLU A 38 21.56 18.51 2.81
N ASP A 39 21.34 17.81 3.92
CA ASP A 39 21.71 16.42 4.11
C ASP A 39 20.54 15.47 4.38
N LYS A 40 20.78 14.17 4.17
CA LYS A 40 19.76 13.14 4.43
C LYS A 40 19.38 13.10 5.91
N GLU A 41 20.35 13.24 6.81
CA GLU A 41 20.15 13.13 8.26
C GLU A 41 19.14 14.17 8.77
N GLU A 42 19.25 15.44 8.32
CA GLU A 42 18.28 16.50 8.64
C GLU A 42 16.85 16.14 8.21
N LEU A 43 16.70 15.46 7.06
CA LEU A 43 15.40 14.98 6.59
C LEU A 43 14.85 13.90 7.51
N LEU A 44 15.68 12.93 7.90
CA LEU A 44 15.28 11.85 8.78
C LEU A 44 14.85 12.41 10.15
N GLU A 45 15.64 13.30 10.75
CA GLU A 45 15.30 13.96 12.01
C GLU A 45 13.95 14.71 11.94
N LEU A 46 13.71 15.44 10.85
CA LEU A 46 12.44 16.14 10.64
C LEU A 46 11.27 15.15 10.55
N VAL A 47 11.45 14.03 9.85
CA VAL A 47 10.44 12.98 9.68
C VAL A 47 10.12 12.31 11.02
N HIS A 48 11.15 11.97 11.81
CA HIS A 48 11.00 11.42 13.17
C HIS A 48 10.28 12.39 14.10
N LYS A 49 10.71 13.65 14.14
CA LYS A 49 10.09 14.70 14.98
C LYS A 49 8.62 14.91 14.67
N LYS A 50 8.23 14.72 13.41
CA LYS A 50 6.83 14.84 12.96
C LYS A 50 6.07 13.52 13.05
N SER A 51 6.75 12.41 13.36
CA SER A 51 6.23 11.05 13.46
C SER A 51 5.54 10.57 12.17
N TYR A 52 6.16 10.81 11.02
CA TYR A 52 5.68 10.32 9.72
C TYR A 52 6.43 9.04 9.33
N LYS A 53 5.69 8.01 8.90
CA LYS A 53 6.28 6.74 8.44
C LYS A 53 6.69 6.74 6.96
N PHE A 54 6.33 7.79 6.23
CA PHE A 54 6.58 7.89 4.79
C PHE A 54 6.89 9.33 4.45
N TYR A 55 7.95 9.55 3.66
CA TYR A 55 8.40 10.88 3.32
C TYR A 55 8.82 10.99 1.85
N LEU A 56 8.76 12.22 1.35
CA LEU A 56 9.21 12.60 0.03
C LEU A 56 9.78 14.01 0.11
N SER A 57 11.00 14.22 -0.35
CA SER A 57 11.65 15.53 -0.36
C SER A 57 11.93 15.93 -1.80
N VAL A 58 11.58 17.15 -2.18
CA VAL A 58 11.87 17.74 -3.49
C VAL A 58 12.74 18.97 -3.27
N GLN A 59 14.02 18.87 -3.57
CA GLN A 59 15.01 19.92 -3.30
C GLN A 59 15.68 20.36 -4.60
N LYS A 60 15.95 21.65 -4.76
CA LYS A 60 16.67 22.19 -5.91
C LYS A 60 18.14 22.29 -5.58
N LYS A 61 18.95 21.32 -6.04
CA LYS A 61 20.41 21.35 -5.88
C LYS A 61 21.09 21.80 -7.18
N LYS A 62 21.76 22.95 -7.13
CA LYS A 62 22.44 23.56 -8.28
C LYS A 62 21.48 23.77 -9.47
N LYS A 63 21.64 22.99 -10.55
CA LYS A 63 20.87 23.10 -11.80
C LYS A 63 19.79 22.02 -11.96
N ALA A 64 19.64 21.10 -11.01
CA ALA A 64 18.67 20.01 -11.10
C ALA A 64 17.83 19.90 -9.82
N PHE A 65 16.66 19.27 -9.95
CA PHE A 65 15.88 18.88 -8.79
C PHE A 65 16.30 17.48 -8.34
N GLU A 66 16.36 17.27 -7.04
CA GLU A 66 16.53 15.97 -6.43
C GLU A 66 15.24 15.60 -5.71
N ILE A 67 14.79 14.36 -5.92
CA ILE A 67 13.65 13.78 -5.23
C ILE A 67 14.15 12.64 -4.38
N MET A 68 13.95 12.72 -3.08
CA MET A 68 14.23 11.62 -2.15
C MET A 68 12.89 11.05 -1.69
N VAL A 69 12.72 9.74 -1.81
CA VAL A 69 11.56 9.02 -1.27
C VAL A 69 12.07 7.98 -0.29
N GLY A 70 11.38 7.84 0.83
CA GLY A 70 11.69 6.77 1.76
C GLY A 70 10.56 6.50 2.73
N ARG A 71 10.71 5.39 3.46
CA ARG A 71 9.74 4.95 4.44
C ARG A 71 10.43 4.34 5.66
N PHE A 72 9.74 4.47 6.77
CA PHE A 72 10.16 3.98 8.07
C PHE A 72 9.25 2.85 8.53
N TYR A 73 9.86 1.89 9.21
CA TYR A 73 9.19 0.94 10.06
C TYR A 73 9.67 1.18 11.49
N GLU A 74 8.73 1.43 12.40
CA GLU A 74 9.04 1.93 13.74
C GLU A 74 9.89 3.20 13.67
N ASP A 75 11.17 3.13 14.06
CA ASP A 75 12.14 4.22 14.00
C ASP A 75 13.35 3.90 13.10
N GLU A 76 13.27 2.83 12.29
CA GLU A 76 14.31 2.47 11.34
C GLU A 76 13.86 2.74 9.89
N GLU A 77 14.75 3.36 9.12
CA GLU A 77 14.52 3.53 7.69
C GLU A 77 14.67 2.16 7.01
N ILE A 78 13.61 1.71 6.33
CA ILE A 78 13.62 0.39 5.68
C ILE A 78 13.97 0.49 4.19
N ASP A 79 13.44 1.49 3.50
CA ASP A 79 13.70 1.67 2.07
C ASP A 79 13.79 3.15 1.73
N PHE A 80 14.71 3.45 0.82
CA PHE A 80 15.03 4.80 0.36
C PHE A 80 15.50 4.78 -1.08
N ILE A 81 15.06 5.75 -1.86
CA ILE A 81 15.59 6.00 -3.21
C ILE A 81 15.76 7.50 -3.40
N ARG A 82 16.95 7.89 -3.88
CA ARG A 82 17.28 9.24 -4.32
C ARG A 82 17.27 9.31 -5.84
N PHE A 83 16.52 10.23 -6.37
CA PHE A 83 16.41 10.55 -7.78
C PHE A 83 16.94 11.93 -8.09
N LYS A 84 17.54 12.08 -9.25
CA LYS A 84 17.74 13.36 -9.92
C LYS A 84 16.68 13.50 -11.02
N VAL A 85 15.97 14.62 -11.06
CA VAL A 85 15.00 14.92 -12.11
C VAL A 85 15.73 15.35 -13.37
N ASN A 86 15.64 14.55 -14.43
CA ASN A 86 16.19 14.86 -15.74
C ASN A 86 15.21 15.69 -16.57
N GLU A 87 13.95 15.27 -16.60
CA GLU A 87 12.88 15.96 -17.32
C GLU A 87 11.60 15.94 -16.49
N PHE A 88 10.87 17.04 -16.52
CA PHE A 88 9.55 17.16 -15.94
C PHE A 88 8.63 17.89 -16.92
N LYS A 89 7.51 17.25 -17.26
CA LYS A 89 6.41 17.89 -17.97
C LYS A 89 5.18 17.97 -17.08
N ASP A 90 4.70 19.20 -16.93
CA ASP A 90 3.49 19.51 -16.17
C ASP A 90 2.25 19.14 -16.97
N VAL A 91 1.13 18.91 -16.27
CA VAL A 91 -0.18 18.63 -16.88
C VAL A 91 -0.57 19.70 -17.90
N SER A 92 -0.25 20.97 -17.61
CA SER A 92 -0.56 22.10 -18.49
C SER A 92 0.23 22.13 -19.80
N GLN A 93 1.23 21.26 -19.96
CA GLN A 93 2.08 21.18 -21.16
C GLN A 93 1.63 20.08 -22.12
N PHE A 94 0.55 19.38 -21.79
CA PHE A 94 -0.09 18.40 -22.67
C PHE A 94 -1.32 19.04 -23.31
N ASP A 95 -1.53 18.76 -24.60
CA ASP A 95 -2.70 19.24 -25.35
C ASP A 95 -3.99 18.49 -24.97
N ALA A 96 -3.89 17.52 -24.06
CA ALA A 96 -5.00 16.69 -23.62
C ALA A 96 -5.85 17.35 -22.53
N ILE A 97 -7.08 16.84 -22.37
CA ILE A 97 -7.99 17.29 -21.32
C ILE A 97 -7.38 17.01 -19.95
N SER A 98 -7.31 18.05 -19.11
CA SER A 98 -6.77 17.94 -17.75
C SER A 98 -7.53 16.90 -16.91
N PRO A 99 -6.84 16.18 -16.01
CA PRO A 99 -7.45 15.16 -15.17
C PRO A 99 -8.49 15.75 -14.23
N GLU A 100 -9.52 14.96 -13.97
CA GLU A 100 -10.54 15.27 -12.97
C GLU A 100 -9.94 15.40 -11.57
N CYS A 101 -10.50 16.31 -10.76
CA CYS A 101 -10.18 16.38 -9.33
C CYS A 101 -10.41 15.02 -8.66
N ASN A 102 -9.55 14.67 -7.70
CA ASN A 102 -9.66 13.40 -6.95
C ASN A 102 -9.47 12.12 -7.77
N LEU A 103 -8.61 12.16 -8.80
CA LEU A 103 -8.38 11.07 -9.74
C LEU A 103 -8.25 9.67 -9.08
N VAL A 104 -8.81 8.68 -9.76
CA VAL A 104 -8.65 7.26 -9.45
C VAL A 104 -7.95 6.62 -10.64
N TYR A 105 -6.86 5.91 -10.38
CA TYR A 105 -6.01 5.35 -11.42
C TYR A 105 -5.51 3.96 -11.04
N PHE A 106 -5.20 3.17 -12.07
CA PHE A 106 -4.43 1.94 -11.90
C PHE A 106 -2.93 2.25 -11.83
N LEU A 107 -2.18 1.44 -11.10
CA LEU A 107 -0.74 1.43 -11.16
C LEU A 107 -0.29 0.32 -12.09
N LEU A 108 0.56 0.66 -13.05
CA LEU A 108 1.20 -0.30 -13.94
C LEU A 108 2.71 -0.17 -13.78
N PHE A 109 3.36 -1.28 -13.45
CA PHE A 109 4.80 -1.36 -13.33
C PHE A 109 5.40 -2.06 -14.55
N LYS A 110 6.55 -1.57 -15.01
CA LYS A 110 7.29 -2.20 -16.10
C LYS A 110 8.78 -2.21 -15.76
N ASN A 111 9.37 -3.40 -15.70
CA ASN A 111 10.79 -3.62 -15.43
C ASN A 111 11.28 -3.10 -14.06
N LEU A 112 10.41 -3.02 -13.05
CA LEU A 112 10.80 -2.69 -11.67
C LEU A 112 11.08 -3.98 -10.88
N ASN A 113 11.88 -3.87 -9.85
CA ASN A 113 12.07 -4.96 -8.88
C ASN A 113 10.90 -4.99 -7.88
N GLU A 114 10.61 -6.15 -7.27
CA GLU A 114 9.50 -6.31 -6.32
C GLU A 114 9.52 -5.30 -5.16
N ARG A 115 10.72 -5.01 -4.62
CA ARG A 115 10.93 -3.98 -3.57
C ARG A 115 10.55 -2.57 -4.05
N GLU A 116 10.94 -2.23 -5.27
CA GLU A 116 10.64 -0.92 -5.87
C GLU A 116 9.15 -0.78 -6.16
N GLU A 117 8.54 -1.81 -6.73
CA GLU A 117 7.09 -1.87 -6.94
C GLU A 117 6.33 -1.71 -5.63
N ASN A 118 6.78 -2.39 -4.57
CA ASN A 118 6.17 -2.28 -3.25
C ASN A 118 6.26 -0.86 -2.67
N LEU A 119 7.42 -0.20 -2.81
CA LEU A 119 7.59 1.19 -2.39
C LEU A 119 6.66 2.13 -3.15
N PHE A 120 6.58 2.00 -4.48
CA PHE A 120 5.71 2.85 -5.30
C PHE A 120 4.23 2.53 -5.11
N LEU A 121 3.87 1.28 -4.82
CA LEU A 121 2.53 0.88 -4.45
C LEU A 121 2.12 1.49 -3.10
N ASP A 122 3.03 1.54 -2.13
CA ASP A 122 2.81 2.26 -0.87
C ASP A 122 2.74 3.79 -1.08
N LEU A 123 3.46 4.35 -2.07
CA LEU A 123 3.50 5.79 -2.40
C LEU A 123 2.32 6.29 -3.26
N PHE A 124 1.78 5.49 -4.17
CA PHE A 124 0.71 5.94 -5.08
C PHE A 124 -0.56 5.11 -4.96
N GLY A 125 -0.50 3.93 -4.35
CA GLY A 125 -1.62 3.02 -4.25
C GLY A 125 -2.68 3.49 -3.26
N TYR A 126 -3.94 3.24 -3.61
CA TYR A 126 -5.10 3.47 -2.76
C TYR A 126 -5.83 2.15 -2.48
N LYS A 127 -6.03 1.83 -1.20
CA LYS A 127 -6.83 0.67 -0.80
C LYS A 127 -8.32 1.03 -0.80
N ARG A 128 -9.08 0.58 -1.81
CA ARG A 128 -10.54 0.70 -1.86
C ARG A 128 -11.20 -0.68 -1.86
N ARG A 129 -12.31 -0.82 -1.13
CA ARG A 129 -13.07 -2.09 -1.05
C ARG A 129 -13.98 -2.33 -2.25
N LYS A 130 -14.46 -1.25 -2.87
CA LYS A 130 -15.32 -1.27 -4.05
C LYS A 130 -14.85 -0.15 -4.97
N ILE A 131 -14.78 -0.44 -6.26
CA ILE A 131 -14.42 0.50 -7.31
C ILE A 131 -15.51 0.37 -8.37
N SER A 132 -16.13 1.49 -8.76
CA SER A 132 -17.00 1.50 -9.94
C SER A 132 -16.12 1.69 -11.17
N THR A 133 -16.39 0.89 -12.20
CA THR A 133 -15.67 0.88 -13.49
C THR A 133 -15.77 2.21 -14.21
N GLU A 134 -16.84 2.97 -13.99
CA GLU A 134 -17.07 4.29 -14.60
C GLU A 134 -16.01 5.33 -14.19
N TYR A 135 -15.38 5.16 -13.02
CA TYR A 135 -14.34 6.05 -12.51
C TYR A 135 -12.92 5.57 -12.81
N LEU A 136 -12.78 4.43 -13.48
CA LEU A 136 -11.48 3.89 -13.90
C LEU A 136 -11.11 4.45 -15.26
N LYS A 137 -10.75 5.74 -15.27
CA LYS A 137 -10.44 6.50 -16.49
C LYS A 137 -8.94 6.70 -16.70
N TYR A 138 -8.10 6.40 -15.71
CA TYR A 138 -6.70 6.76 -15.72
C TYR A 138 -5.81 5.59 -15.29
N TYR A 139 -4.56 5.62 -15.73
CA TYR A 139 -3.53 4.73 -15.22
C TYR A 139 -2.19 5.46 -15.15
N LEU A 140 -1.43 5.18 -14.09
CA LEU A 140 -0.10 5.69 -13.85
C LEU A 140 0.89 4.57 -14.18
N ILE A 141 1.68 4.76 -15.24
CA ILE A 141 2.79 3.87 -15.57
C ILE A 141 4.03 4.34 -14.82
N ILE A 142 4.69 3.40 -14.15
CA ILE A 142 6.03 3.56 -13.61
C ILE A 142 6.90 2.51 -14.28
N SER A 143 7.82 2.95 -15.12
CA SER A 143 8.74 2.06 -15.84
C SER A 143 10.19 2.37 -15.52
N LYS A 144 11.03 1.35 -15.47
CA LYS A 144 12.46 1.49 -15.26
C LYS A 144 13.23 0.96 -16.47
N GLU A 145 14.17 1.76 -16.98
CA GLU A 145 15.12 1.33 -18.00
C GLU A 145 16.52 1.68 -17.50
N ASN A 146 17.33 0.65 -17.22
CA ASN A 146 18.60 0.77 -16.50
C ASN A 146 18.39 1.43 -15.12
N ASN A 147 18.81 2.68 -14.97
CA ASN A 147 18.63 3.50 -13.75
C ASN A 147 17.70 4.71 -13.97
N ILE A 148 16.99 4.75 -15.10
CA ILE A 148 16.07 5.84 -15.41
C ILE A 148 14.64 5.36 -15.18
N PHE A 149 13.96 6.03 -14.25
CA PHE A 149 12.56 5.84 -13.95
C PHE A 149 11.74 6.84 -14.75
N THR A 150 10.71 6.34 -15.42
CA THR A 150 9.74 7.15 -16.13
C THR A 150 8.38 6.97 -15.48
N ILE A 151 7.81 8.06 -14.96
CA ILE A 151 6.47 8.10 -14.37
C ILE A 151 5.57 8.89 -15.32
N LYS A 152 4.48 8.28 -15.78
CA LYS A 152 3.54 8.88 -16.74
C LYS A 152 2.11 8.61 -16.33
N LEU A 153 1.28 9.66 -16.29
CA LEU A 153 -0.16 9.53 -16.15
C LEU A 153 -0.83 9.59 -17.53
N ASN A 154 -1.61 8.55 -17.82
CA ASN A 154 -2.34 8.40 -19.07
C ASN A 154 -3.84 8.26 -18.81
N ARG A 155 -4.63 8.64 -19.79
CA ARG A 155 -6.08 8.46 -19.81
C ARG A 155 -6.46 7.25 -20.68
N ILE A 156 -7.41 6.47 -20.19
CA ILE A 156 -8.05 5.37 -20.90
C ILE A 156 -9.07 5.98 -21.86
N CYS A 157 -8.70 5.96 -23.14
CA CYS A 157 -9.53 6.31 -24.29
C CYS A 157 -9.30 5.24 -25.38
N GLU A 158 -10.01 5.30 -26.52
CA GLU A 158 -9.79 4.38 -27.65
C GLU A 158 -8.33 4.36 -28.12
N LEU A 159 -7.70 5.53 -28.12
CA LEU A 159 -6.26 5.71 -28.21
C LEU A 159 -5.77 6.24 -26.87
N SER A 160 -4.81 5.56 -26.25
CA SER A 160 -4.26 6.01 -24.98
C SER A 160 -3.56 7.35 -25.13
N GLU A 161 -4.02 8.36 -24.39
CA GLU A 161 -3.45 9.71 -24.40
C GLU A 161 -2.64 9.99 -23.12
N GLU A 162 -1.44 10.56 -23.28
CA GLU A 162 -0.62 11.04 -22.16
C GLU A 162 -1.13 12.41 -21.72
N ILE A 163 -1.61 12.50 -20.47
CA ILE A 163 -2.20 13.72 -19.89
C ILE A 163 -1.26 14.43 -18.91
N GLY A 164 -0.20 13.74 -18.49
CA GLY A 164 0.74 14.23 -17.48
C GLY A 164 0.20 14.15 -16.04
N PRO A 165 1.05 14.31 -15.03
CA PRO A 165 2.45 14.74 -15.13
C PRO A 165 3.37 13.62 -15.63
N ARG A 166 4.45 14.02 -16.32
CA ARG A 166 5.54 13.11 -16.74
C ARG A 166 6.81 13.46 -16.00
N PHE A 167 7.42 12.46 -15.38
CA PHE A 167 8.72 12.58 -14.75
C PHE A 167 9.70 11.59 -15.39
N ILE A 168 10.88 12.09 -15.76
CA ILE A 168 12.04 11.26 -16.08
C ILE A 168 13.07 11.49 -14.98
N LEU A 169 13.32 10.44 -14.22
CA LEU A 169 14.09 10.45 -12.98
C LEU A 169 15.29 9.52 -13.12
N GLU A 170 16.48 10.01 -12.83
CA GLU A 170 17.70 9.20 -12.77
C GLU A 170 17.95 8.78 -11.32
N MET A 171 17.97 7.49 -11.03
CA MET A 171 18.32 6.97 -9.71
C MET A 171 19.81 7.27 -9.43
N LYS A 172 20.08 7.91 -8.30
CA LYS A 172 21.44 8.24 -7.83
C LYS A 172 21.89 7.33 -6.71
N ASP A 173 20.99 7.06 -5.78
CA ASP A 173 21.29 6.29 -4.58
C ASP A 173 20.04 5.52 -4.18
N SER A 174 20.22 4.35 -3.60
CA SER A 174 19.14 3.53 -3.10
C SER A 174 19.61 2.71 -1.91
N PHE A 175 18.71 2.53 -0.96
CA PHE A 175 18.91 1.70 0.21
C PHE A 175 17.67 0.85 0.40
N PHE A 176 17.87 -0.45 0.59
CA PHE A 176 16.82 -1.42 0.90
C PHE A 176 17.35 -2.28 2.06
N CYS A 177 16.56 -2.42 3.12
CA CYS A 177 16.94 -3.20 4.29
C CYS A 177 16.98 -4.71 4.01
N ASP A 178 17.50 -5.48 4.96
CA ASP A 178 17.51 -6.94 4.90
C ASP A 178 16.10 -7.53 4.80
N ASP A 179 15.98 -8.70 4.17
CA ASP A 179 14.70 -9.37 3.96
C ASP A 179 13.97 -9.69 5.27
N ARG A 180 14.70 -9.98 6.36
CA ARG A 180 14.10 -10.23 7.68
C ARG A 180 13.35 -9.02 8.23
N LEU A 181 14.01 -7.87 8.24
CA LEU A 181 13.39 -6.61 8.71
C LEU A 181 12.24 -6.21 7.79
N PHE A 182 12.39 -6.43 6.49
CA PHE A 182 11.33 -6.19 5.51
C PHE A 182 10.11 -7.08 5.75
N GLU A 183 10.30 -8.37 6.02
CA GLU A 183 9.23 -9.32 6.35
C GLU A 183 8.53 -8.98 7.67
N GLU A 184 9.30 -8.59 8.68
CA GLU A 184 8.76 -8.11 9.96
C GLU A 184 7.92 -6.83 9.78
N SER A 185 8.25 -6.00 8.79
CA SER A 185 7.52 -4.76 8.51
C SER A 185 6.10 -4.97 7.98
N PHE A 186 5.76 -6.18 7.52
CA PHE A 186 4.40 -6.48 7.10
C PHE A 186 3.47 -6.52 8.31
N GLU A 187 2.57 -5.53 8.40
CA GLU A 187 1.46 -5.54 9.37
C GLU A 187 0.51 -6.73 9.08
N VAL A 188 0.83 -7.92 9.59
CA VAL A 188 -0.07 -9.06 9.51
C VAL A 188 -1.20 -8.80 10.50
N ILE A 189 -2.33 -8.29 9.99
CA ILE A 189 -3.59 -8.30 10.72
C ILE A 189 -4.03 -9.77 10.83
N LYS A 190 -3.46 -10.51 11.78
CA LYS A 190 -3.89 -11.86 12.13
C LYS A 190 -5.28 -11.75 12.74
N GLN A 191 -6.31 -11.74 11.91
CA GLN A 191 -7.67 -11.95 12.38
C GLN A 191 -7.73 -13.37 12.95
N GLY A 192 -7.63 -13.49 14.26
CA GLY A 192 -7.79 -14.75 14.96
C GLY A 192 -9.16 -15.33 14.63
N LYS A 193 -9.22 -16.30 13.72
CA LYS A 193 -10.45 -17.07 13.49
C LYS A 193 -10.71 -17.88 14.75
N VAL A 194 -11.73 -17.50 15.51
CA VAL A 194 -12.18 -18.29 16.66
C VAL A 194 -12.73 -19.61 16.12
N LYS A 195 -12.08 -20.72 16.47
CA LYS A 195 -12.47 -22.06 16.03
C LYS A 195 -13.94 -22.32 16.42
N ASN A 196 -14.69 -22.98 15.54
CA ASN A 196 -16.09 -23.38 15.74
C ASN A 196 -17.13 -22.26 15.87
N VAL A 197 -16.74 -20.98 15.67
CA VAL A 197 -17.68 -19.87 15.61
C VAL A 197 -17.75 -19.35 14.18
N LYS A 198 -18.96 -19.25 13.62
CA LYS A 198 -19.22 -18.65 12.31
C LYS A 198 -20.29 -17.58 12.43
N ARG A 199 -20.32 -16.65 11.48
CA ARG A 199 -21.46 -15.75 11.29
C ARG A 199 -22.35 -16.29 10.18
N ASN A 200 -23.65 -16.34 10.43
CA ASN A 200 -24.63 -16.69 9.40
C ASN A 200 -24.91 -15.49 8.48
N GLU A 201 -25.71 -15.70 7.44
CA GLU A 201 -26.10 -14.67 6.46
C GLU A 201 -26.78 -13.45 7.11
N PHE A 202 -27.45 -13.65 8.24
CA PHE A 202 -28.07 -12.61 9.06
C PHE A 202 -27.12 -11.96 10.08
N ASN A 203 -25.81 -12.23 9.99
CA ASN A 203 -24.76 -11.80 10.94
C ASN A 203 -24.84 -12.38 12.37
N ASP A 204 -25.71 -13.36 12.62
CA ASP A 204 -25.77 -14.06 13.91
C ASP A 204 -24.54 -14.92 14.16
N LYS A 205 -24.04 -14.94 15.41
CA LYS A 205 -22.92 -15.80 15.82
C LYS A 205 -23.43 -17.21 16.12
N VAL A 206 -23.02 -18.18 15.31
CA VAL A 206 -23.35 -19.61 15.50
C VAL A 206 -22.11 -20.39 15.88
N GLY A 207 -22.19 -21.08 17.03
CA GLY A 207 -21.20 -22.03 17.48
C GLY A 207 -21.56 -23.45 17.04
N ARG A 208 -20.59 -24.22 16.51
CA ARG A 208 -20.77 -25.67 16.30
C ARG A 208 -20.32 -26.42 17.55
N ILE A 209 -21.23 -27.20 18.14
CA ILE A 209 -20.93 -28.17 19.18
C ILE A 209 -20.78 -29.53 18.48
N TYR A 210 -19.63 -30.18 18.67
CA TYR A 210 -19.43 -31.55 18.22
C TYR A 210 -19.82 -32.45 19.37
N VAL A 211 -20.96 -33.13 19.24
CA VAL A 211 -21.36 -34.20 20.16
C VAL A 211 -20.67 -35.47 19.68
N GLU A 212 -19.87 -36.08 20.54
CA GLU A 212 -19.22 -37.35 20.24
C GLU A 212 -20.26 -38.46 20.09
N LYS A 213 -19.95 -39.49 19.30
CA LYS A 213 -20.83 -40.64 19.16
C LYS A 213 -20.88 -41.40 20.48
N GLU A 214 -22.04 -41.40 21.14
CA GLU A 214 -22.24 -42.15 22.37
C GLU A 214 -22.13 -43.66 22.12
N ASN A 215 -21.32 -44.34 22.93
CA ASN A 215 -21.18 -45.80 22.90
C ASN A 215 -22.14 -46.43 23.92
N PHE A 216 -23.24 -46.99 23.44
CA PHE A 216 -24.25 -47.65 24.28
C PHE A 216 -23.82 -49.03 24.81
N LYS A 217 -22.61 -49.50 24.50
CA LYS A 217 -22.10 -50.82 24.92
C LYS A 217 -21.87 -50.90 26.44
N ASP A 218 -21.56 -49.79 27.07
CA ASP A 218 -21.30 -49.71 28.52
C ASP A 218 -22.57 -49.48 29.33
N ILE A 219 -23.71 -49.28 28.67
CA ILE A 219 -24.99 -49.04 29.34
C ILE A 219 -25.53 -50.38 29.84
N LYS A 220 -25.37 -50.60 31.14
CA LYS A 220 -25.96 -51.74 31.84
C LYS A 220 -27.43 -51.45 32.13
N PHE A 221 -28.32 -52.11 31.41
CA PHE A 221 -29.74 -52.09 31.75
C PHE A 221 -30.00 -52.88 33.04
N LYS A 222 -30.86 -52.33 33.91
CA LYS A 222 -31.38 -53.07 35.05
C LYS A 222 -32.27 -54.21 34.54
N ARG A 223 -31.75 -55.44 34.61
CA ARG A 223 -32.49 -56.64 34.20
C ARG A 223 -33.52 -57.01 35.27
N ASN A 224 -34.79 -56.76 34.99
CA ASN A 224 -35.91 -57.20 35.83
C ASN A 224 -36.08 -58.73 35.77
N LYS A 225 -36.84 -59.29 36.73
CA LYS A 225 -37.00 -60.75 36.91
C LYS A 225 -37.47 -61.45 35.62
N VAL A 226 -38.45 -60.87 34.94
CA VAL A 226 -39.00 -61.36 33.66
C VAL A 226 -37.92 -61.50 32.57
N TYR A 227 -37.00 -60.53 32.46
CA TYR A 227 -35.92 -60.56 31.47
C TYR A 227 -34.85 -61.64 31.78
N LYS A 228 -34.70 -62.01 33.05
CA LYS A 228 -33.80 -63.09 33.48
C LYS A 228 -34.42 -64.47 33.26
N GLU A 229 -35.74 -64.57 33.29
CA GLU A 229 -36.48 -65.82 33.04
C GLU A 229 -36.53 -66.12 31.53
N PHE A 230 -36.80 -65.11 30.69
CA PHE A 230 -36.85 -65.26 29.24
C PHE A 230 -35.51 -65.73 28.60
N ASN A 231 -34.37 -65.30 29.15
CA ASN A 231 -33.03 -65.73 28.69
C ASN A 231 -32.59 -67.11 29.21
N LYS A 232 -33.36 -67.77 30.08
CA LYS A 232 -33.05 -69.14 30.54
C LYS A 232 -33.70 -70.23 29.69
N GLU A 233 -34.72 -69.87 28.91
CA GLU A 233 -35.48 -70.78 28.07
C GLU A 233 -35.05 -70.73 26.59
N SER A 234 -34.13 -69.82 26.23
CA SER A 234 -33.45 -69.75 24.93
C SER A 234 -32.02 -70.27 25.05
#